data_AF-A0A2S9F9P0-F1
#
_entry.id   AF-A0A2S9F9P0-F1
#
_cell.length_a   1.000
_cell.length_b   1.000
_cell.length_c   1.000
_cell.angle_alpha   90.00
_cell.angle_beta   90.00
_cell.angle_gamma   90.00
#
_symmetry.space_group_name_H-M   'P 1'
#
loop_
_entity.id
_entity.type
_entity.pdbx_description
1 polymer ?
#
loop_
_entity_poly.entity_id
_entity_poly.type
_entity_poly.pdbx_seq_one_letter_code
_entity_poly.pdbx_strand_id
1 'polypeptide(L)'
;LFSNRAIDYFRSATLDDRRYLLFNPVTKSKVTSEGEKVVTLLWDVLAAKGFEKNTYFCQVKDLIGALPRLEGTVHVNVAQILKFMPNYMLNPADYPQIDTRDDPADDVFFWSQGPARGASKVQFADWAPVYEKNLNIANVARFYEQVQAFKELLTTAAPDAEQQADLDFVLVIGHLFTLVVYGQLILEQAELTGLEADLVDQIFDVQIRDFSAYAVALHGKPSSTPAQQEWALSAVRKPVADPARFDRVWQQVRSYDGAYAMRP
;
A
#
# COMPACT_ATOMS: atom_id res chain seq x y z
N LEU A 1 5.70 7.92 4.01
CA LEU A 1 4.58 7.56 4.91
C LEU A 1 4.63 6.09 5.28
N PHE A 2 4.19 5.18 4.40
CA PHE A 2 4.17 3.73 4.69
C PHE A 2 5.49 3.17 5.24
N SER A 3 6.62 3.37 4.54
CA SER A 3 7.90 2.79 4.97
C SER A 3 8.39 3.33 6.31
N ASN A 4 8.14 4.61 6.62
CA ASN A 4 8.49 5.19 7.92
C ASN A 4 7.69 4.49 9.03
N ARG A 5 6.39 4.28 8.81
CA ARG A 5 5.58 3.56 9.78
C ARG A 5 5.99 2.10 9.92
N ALA A 6 6.31 1.44 8.81
CA ALA A 6 6.77 0.06 8.80
C ALA A 6 8.07 -0.10 9.62
N ILE A 7 8.99 0.88 9.58
CA ILE A 7 10.21 0.88 10.39
C ILE A 7 9.89 0.81 11.88
N ASP A 8 8.88 1.53 12.38
CA ASP A 8 8.50 1.45 13.79
C ASP A 8 8.12 0.02 14.22
N TYR A 9 7.38 -0.69 13.35
CA TYR A 9 7.07 -2.11 13.55
C TYR A 9 8.30 -3.01 13.45
N PHE A 10 9.26 -2.67 12.60
CA PHE A 10 10.51 -3.44 12.46
C PHE A 10 11.36 -3.32 13.72
N ARG A 11 11.48 -2.10 14.25
CA ARG A 11 12.27 -1.78 15.45
C ARG A 11 11.57 -2.17 16.75
N SER A 12 10.31 -2.59 16.69
CA SER A 12 9.53 -3.10 17.82
C SER A 12 9.24 -4.60 17.72
N ALA A 13 9.77 -5.27 16.70
CA ALA A 13 9.48 -6.67 16.44
C ALA A 13 10.05 -7.60 17.52
N THR A 14 9.31 -8.67 17.82
CA THR A 14 9.71 -9.73 18.76
C THR A 14 9.28 -11.10 18.22
N LEU A 15 9.56 -12.18 18.97
CA LEU A 15 9.04 -13.50 18.62
C LEU A 15 7.51 -13.59 18.78
N ASP A 16 6.92 -12.75 19.64
CA ASP A 16 5.48 -12.70 19.90
C ASP A 16 4.77 -11.67 19.01
N ASP A 17 5.45 -10.57 18.64
CA ASP A 17 4.97 -9.58 17.68
C ASP A 17 5.73 -9.68 16.36
N ARG A 18 5.13 -10.43 15.43
CA ARG A 18 5.70 -10.73 14.11
C ARG A 18 4.99 -9.97 12.98
N ARG A 19 4.26 -8.89 13.28
CA ARG A 19 3.50 -8.09 12.28
C ARG A 19 4.41 -7.52 11.17
N TYR A 20 5.68 -7.28 11.49
CA TYR A 20 6.71 -6.84 10.53
C TYR A 20 6.82 -7.76 9.29
N LEU A 21 6.48 -9.05 9.41
CA LEU A 21 6.56 -10.01 8.31
C LEU A 21 5.58 -9.72 7.17
N LEU A 22 4.49 -8.98 7.43
CA LEU A 22 3.61 -8.47 6.38
C LEU A 22 4.10 -7.13 5.84
N PHE A 23 4.51 -6.21 6.72
CA PHE A 23 4.89 -4.87 6.28
C PHE A 23 6.18 -4.85 5.45
N ASN A 24 7.13 -5.75 5.73
CA ASN A 24 8.36 -5.86 4.96
C ASN A 24 8.13 -6.19 3.47
N PRO A 25 7.40 -7.27 3.10
CA PRO A 25 7.12 -7.53 1.69
C PRO A 25 6.22 -6.47 1.04
N VAL A 26 5.36 -5.76 1.78
CA VAL A 26 4.59 -4.61 1.25
C VAL A 26 5.52 -3.43 0.95
N THR A 27 6.47 -3.09 1.83
CA THR A 27 7.52 -2.09 1.57
C THR A 27 8.29 -2.46 0.31
N LYS A 28 8.74 -3.71 0.21
CA LYS A 28 9.51 -4.19 -0.93
C LYS A 28 8.73 -4.10 -2.24
N SER A 29 7.47 -4.51 -2.25
CA SER A 29 6.68 -4.62 -3.48
C SER A 29 5.91 -3.34 -3.82
N LYS A 30 4.98 -2.90 -2.96
CA LYS A 30 4.09 -1.77 -3.25
C LYS A 30 4.86 -0.45 -3.33
N VAL A 31 5.71 -0.15 -2.35
CA VAL A 31 6.40 1.17 -2.32
C VAL A 31 7.34 1.32 -3.51
N THR A 32 8.11 0.30 -3.86
CA THR A 32 9.02 0.37 -5.01
C THR A 32 8.27 0.44 -6.34
N SER A 33 7.16 -0.28 -6.50
CA SER A 33 6.31 -0.20 -7.69
C SER A 33 5.62 1.18 -7.83
N GLU A 34 5.22 1.81 -6.74
CA GLU A 34 4.74 3.21 -6.79
C GLU A 34 5.87 4.17 -7.15
N GLY A 35 7.10 3.92 -6.70
CA GLY A 35 8.28 4.67 -7.13
C GLY A 35 8.52 4.58 -8.65
N GLU A 36 8.40 3.38 -9.23
CA GLU A 36 8.48 3.17 -10.69
C GLU A 36 7.40 3.98 -11.43
N LYS A 37 6.14 3.90 -11.00
CA LYS A 37 5.03 4.68 -11.59
C LYS A 37 5.27 6.18 -11.53
N VAL A 38 5.74 6.70 -10.39
CA VAL A 38 6.01 8.13 -10.22
C VAL A 38 7.11 8.59 -11.18
N VAL A 39 8.19 7.82 -11.35
CA VAL A 39 9.23 8.16 -12.31
C VAL A 39 8.71 8.14 -13.75
N THR A 40 7.84 7.18 -14.11
CA THR A 40 7.18 7.19 -15.43
C THR A 40 6.34 8.45 -15.64
N LEU A 41 5.51 8.83 -14.67
CA LEU A 41 4.68 10.04 -14.74
C LEU A 41 5.53 11.32 -14.85
N LEU A 42 6.64 11.39 -14.12
CA LEU A 42 7.59 12.50 -14.24
C LEU A 42 8.26 12.53 -15.62
N TRP A 43 8.54 11.37 -16.20
CA TRP A 43 9.11 11.30 -17.55
C TRP A 43 8.13 11.81 -18.59
N ASP A 44 6.84 11.50 -18.47
CA ASP A 44 5.79 12.03 -19.35
C ASP A 44 5.74 13.57 -19.33
N VAL A 45 6.01 14.18 -18.18
CA VAL A 45 6.11 15.65 -18.04
C VAL A 45 7.40 16.22 -18.64
N LEU A 46 8.54 15.57 -18.40
CA LEU A 46 9.85 16.01 -18.90
C LEU A 46 10.01 15.78 -20.42
N ALA A 47 9.28 14.81 -20.96
CA ALA A 47 9.30 14.39 -22.36
C ALA A 47 10.75 14.18 -22.87
N ALA A 48 11.12 14.89 -23.93
CA ALA A 48 12.44 14.76 -24.58
C ALA A 48 13.61 15.09 -23.64
N LYS A 49 13.42 15.96 -22.64
CA LYS A 49 14.49 16.30 -21.67
C LYS A 49 14.92 15.10 -20.82
N GLY A 50 14.05 14.10 -20.65
CA GLY A 50 14.40 12.88 -19.94
C GLY A 50 15.52 12.06 -20.61
N PHE A 51 15.84 12.32 -21.88
CA PHE A 51 16.94 11.67 -22.61
C PHE A 51 18.28 12.42 -22.48
N GLU A 52 18.31 13.59 -21.86
CA GLU A 52 19.53 14.38 -21.70
C GLU A 52 20.47 13.71 -20.69
N LYS A 53 21.62 13.22 -21.19
CA LYS A 53 22.60 12.42 -20.42
C LYS A 53 23.20 13.15 -19.22
N ASN A 54 23.19 14.48 -19.25
CA ASN A 54 23.71 15.36 -18.21
C ASN A 54 22.70 15.64 -17.08
N THR A 55 21.54 14.95 -17.07
CA THR A 55 20.55 15.07 -15.99
C THR A 55 20.62 13.86 -15.05
N TYR A 56 20.33 14.09 -13.76
CA TYR A 56 20.10 13.00 -12.81
C TYR A 56 18.97 12.08 -13.28
N PHE A 57 17.93 12.66 -13.89
CA PHE A 57 16.76 11.93 -14.36
C PHE A 57 17.10 10.83 -15.38
N CYS A 58 18.08 11.06 -16.26
CA CYS A 58 18.53 10.06 -17.22
C CYS A 58 19.04 8.79 -16.54
N GLN A 59 19.64 8.88 -15.35
CA GLN A 59 20.07 7.71 -14.58
C GLN A 59 18.89 7.04 -13.86
N VAL A 60 18.02 7.85 -13.24
CA VAL A 60 16.88 7.34 -12.47
C VAL A 60 15.93 6.54 -13.35
N LYS A 61 15.58 7.04 -14.54
CA LYS A 61 14.65 6.35 -15.45
C LYS A 61 15.15 4.95 -15.86
N ASP A 62 16.47 4.76 -15.94
CA ASP A 62 17.08 3.49 -16.33
C ASP A 62 17.18 2.51 -15.15
N LEU A 63 17.30 3.02 -13.92
CA LEU A 63 17.51 2.21 -12.72
C LEU A 63 16.23 1.91 -11.93
N ILE A 64 15.20 2.77 -12.00
CA ILE A 64 14.02 2.66 -11.14
C ILE A 64 13.28 1.32 -11.30
N GLY A 65 13.26 0.77 -12.51
CA GLY A 65 12.63 -0.52 -12.80
C GLY A 65 13.33 -1.72 -12.14
N ALA A 66 14.57 -1.57 -11.67
CA ALA A 66 15.27 -2.64 -10.96
C ALA A 66 14.67 -2.87 -9.56
N LEU A 67 14.32 -1.80 -8.83
CA LEU A 67 13.96 -1.89 -7.41
C LEU A 67 12.84 -2.90 -7.10
N PRO A 68 11.72 -2.94 -7.85
CA PRO A 68 10.65 -3.90 -7.57
C PRO A 68 11.04 -5.36 -7.86
N ARG A 69 12.13 -5.58 -8.63
CA ARG A 69 12.51 -6.87 -9.23
C ARG A 69 13.76 -7.51 -8.62
N LEU A 70 14.58 -6.75 -7.88
CA LEU A 70 15.88 -7.21 -7.35
C LEU A 70 15.81 -8.38 -6.35
N GLU A 71 14.71 -8.51 -5.60
CA GLU A 71 14.56 -9.54 -4.57
C GLU A 71 13.28 -10.39 -4.79
N GLY A 72 13.17 -10.95 -6.00
CA GLY A 72 12.03 -11.79 -6.42
C GLY A 72 10.95 -11.00 -7.16
N THR A 73 10.19 -11.70 -8.00
CA THR A 73 9.15 -11.08 -8.84
C THR A 73 8.01 -10.51 -7.99
N VAL A 74 7.24 -9.57 -8.55
CA VAL A 74 6.02 -9.04 -7.90
C VAL A 74 5.11 -10.20 -7.48
N HIS A 75 4.96 -11.22 -8.31
CA HIS A 75 4.16 -12.42 -8.04
C HIS A 75 4.58 -13.16 -6.76
N VAL A 76 5.88 -13.39 -6.56
CA VAL A 76 6.38 -14.10 -5.37
C VAL A 76 6.07 -13.31 -4.09
N ASN A 77 6.22 -11.99 -4.13
CA ASN A 77 5.98 -11.14 -2.95
C ASN A 77 4.49 -11.03 -2.62
N VAL A 78 3.64 -10.89 -3.64
CA VAL A 78 2.18 -10.86 -3.45
C VAL A 78 1.68 -12.18 -2.87
N ALA A 79 2.21 -13.32 -3.33
CA ALA A 79 1.87 -14.63 -2.75
C ALA A 79 2.33 -14.78 -1.28
N GLN A 80 3.44 -14.15 -0.88
CA GLN A 80 3.86 -14.10 0.52
C GLN A 80 2.92 -13.24 1.37
N ILE A 81 2.53 -12.06 0.86
CA ILE A 81 1.60 -11.12 1.50
C ILE A 81 0.25 -11.80 1.76
N LEU A 82 -0.27 -12.56 0.80
CA LEU A 82 -1.57 -13.21 0.91
C LEU A 82 -1.70 -14.23 2.03
N LYS A 83 -0.58 -14.80 2.52
CA LYS A 83 -0.60 -15.71 3.67
C LYS A 83 -1.14 -15.03 4.94
N PHE A 84 -1.04 -13.71 5.03
CA PHE A 84 -1.50 -12.92 6.17
C PHE A 84 -2.97 -12.47 6.04
N MET A 85 -3.54 -12.51 4.84
CA MET A 85 -4.85 -11.93 4.54
C MET A 85 -5.97 -12.47 5.45
N PRO A 86 -6.11 -13.79 5.71
CA PRO A 86 -7.20 -14.27 6.56
C PRO A 86 -7.14 -13.68 7.97
N ASN A 87 -5.96 -13.67 8.60
CA ASN A 87 -5.85 -13.15 9.96
C ASN A 87 -5.94 -11.63 10.03
N TYR A 88 -5.33 -10.94 9.05
CA TYR A 88 -5.42 -9.49 9.00
C TYR A 88 -6.87 -9.03 8.80
N MET A 89 -7.61 -9.65 7.87
CA MET A 89 -8.96 -9.18 7.51
C MET A 89 -10.04 -9.65 8.49
N LEU A 90 -9.91 -10.84 9.09
CA LEU A 90 -11.02 -11.53 9.74
C LEU A 90 -10.74 -12.03 11.17
N ASN A 91 -9.49 -12.02 11.65
CA ASN A 91 -9.15 -12.61 12.95
C ASN A 91 -8.16 -11.71 13.73
N PRO A 92 -8.62 -10.53 14.19
CA PRO A 92 -7.76 -9.59 14.91
C PRO A 92 -7.34 -10.15 16.28
N ALA A 93 -6.25 -9.61 16.82
CA ALA A 93 -5.78 -9.85 18.18
C ALA A 93 -5.36 -8.54 18.85
N ASP A 94 -5.30 -8.56 20.18
CA ASP A 94 -4.84 -7.41 20.95
C ASP A 94 -3.32 -7.26 20.82
N TYR A 95 -2.89 -6.07 20.42
CA TYR A 95 -1.48 -5.69 20.36
C TYR A 95 -1.28 -4.34 21.03
N PRO A 96 -0.11 -4.11 21.65
CA PRO A 96 0.25 -2.78 22.11
C PRO A 96 0.33 -1.82 20.92
N GLN A 97 -0.03 -0.56 21.19
CA GLN A 97 0.26 0.53 20.27
C GLN A 97 1.78 0.66 20.11
N ILE A 98 2.22 0.82 18.86
CA ILE A 98 3.62 1.02 18.52
C ILE A 98 3.86 2.52 18.33
N ASP A 99 4.70 3.11 19.18
CA ASP A 99 5.12 4.50 19.05
C ASP A 99 6.15 4.68 17.91
N THR A 100 6.45 5.92 17.58
CA THR A 100 7.55 6.25 16.67
C THR A 100 8.88 5.77 17.27
N ARG A 101 9.68 5.05 16.48
CA ARG A 101 11.00 4.53 16.87
C ARG A 101 12.09 5.31 16.13
N ASP A 102 12.33 6.54 16.57
CA ASP A 102 13.45 7.40 16.14
C ASP A 102 14.59 7.46 17.18
N ASP A 103 14.46 6.68 18.25
CA ASP A 103 15.40 6.59 19.35
C ASP A 103 16.71 5.91 18.93
N PRO A 104 17.85 6.26 19.58
CA PRO A 104 19.16 5.68 19.29
C PRO A 104 19.34 4.30 19.95
N ALA A 105 18.36 3.41 19.80
CA ALA A 105 18.41 2.04 20.33
C ALA A 105 18.90 1.02 19.29
N ASP A 106 19.49 -0.07 19.79
CA ASP A 106 19.96 -1.18 18.98
C ASP A 106 18.81 -2.07 18.49
N ASP A 107 18.78 -2.38 17.20
CA ASP A 107 17.79 -3.28 16.59
C ASP A 107 18.20 -4.76 16.73
N VAL A 108 18.50 -5.20 17.95
CA VAL A 108 19.09 -6.54 18.23
C VAL A 108 18.22 -7.69 17.71
N PHE A 109 16.89 -7.52 17.69
CA PHE A 109 15.97 -8.54 17.17
C PHE A 109 16.22 -8.88 15.69
N PHE A 110 16.81 -7.97 14.91
CA PHE A 110 17.22 -8.22 13.53
C PHE A 110 18.10 -9.48 13.40
N TRP A 111 18.97 -9.73 14.39
CA TRP A 111 19.87 -10.90 14.43
C TRP A 111 19.28 -12.14 15.08
N SER A 112 18.12 -11.99 15.72
CA SER A 112 17.45 -13.05 16.51
C SER A 112 16.08 -13.40 15.93
N GLN A 113 15.88 -13.15 14.62
CA GLN A 113 14.62 -13.45 13.95
C GLN A 113 14.34 -14.95 14.00
N GLY A 114 13.14 -15.29 14.48
CA GLY A 114 12.65 -16.66 14.47
C GLY A 114 12.49 -17.21 13.04
N PRO A 115 12.22 -18.53 12.89
CA PRO A 115 12.11 -19.15 11.58
C PRO A 115 10.97 -18.53 10.75
N ALA A 116 11.17 -18.39 9.44
CA ALA A 116 10.18 -17.82 8.51
C ALA A 116 8.86 -18.64 8.37
N ARG A 117 8.78 -19.80 9.02
CA ARG A 117 7.57 -20.63 9.07
C ARG A 117 6.48 -19.97 9.94
N GLY A 118 5.22 -20.28 9.62
CA GLY A 118 4.07 -19.83 10.39
C GLY A 118 3.59 -18.42 10.08
N ALA A 119 3.97 -17.85 8.93
CA ALA A 119 3.46 -16.55 8.46
C ALA A 119 1.91 -16.46 8.53
N SER A 120 1.22 -17.52 8.12
CA SER A 120 -0.24 -17.60 8.17
C SER A 120 -0.85 -17.70 9.58
N LYS A 121 -0.03 -17.79 10.63
CA LYS A 121 -0.48 -17.76 12.03
C LYS A 121 -0.33 -16.38 12.66
N VAL A 122 0.34 -15.44 12.00
CA VAL A 122 0.50 -14.08 12.51
C VAL A 122 -0.85 -13.39 12.47
N GLN A 123 -1.26 -12.83 13.61
CA GLN A 123 -2.45 -11.98 13.74
C GLN A 123 -2.04 -10.51 13.75
N PHE A 124 -3.04 -9.64 13.64
CA PHE A 124 -2.85 -8.19 13.58
C PHE A 124 -3.87 -7.51 14.49
N ALA A 125 -3.58 -6.28 14.91
CA ALA A 125 -4.60 -5.43 15.50
C ALA A 125 -5.72 -5.18 14.48
N ASP A 126 -6.93 -4.90 14.96
CA ASP A 126 -8.04 -4.54 14.08
C ASP A 126 -7.68 -3.29 13.26
N TRP A 127 -7.83 -3.41 11.94
CA TRP A 127 -7.52 -2.34 10.99
C TRP A 127 -8.67 -1.33 10.88
N ALA A 128 -9.91 -1.72 11.18
CA ALA A 128 -11.09 -0.88 10.97
C ALA A 128 -11.03 0.44 11.78
N PRO A 129 -10.64 0.44 13.07
CA PRO A 129 -10.55 1.67 13.86
C PRO A 129 -9.64 2.76 13.27
N VAL A 130 -8.55 2.37 12.58
CA VAL A 130 -7.63 3.31 11.93
C VAL A 130 -8.34 4.09 10.82
N TYR A 131 -9.16 3.41 10.02
CA TYR A 131 -9.96 4.05 8.97
C TYR A 131 -11.14 4.84 9.56
N GLU A 132 -11.83 4.28 10.55
CA GLU A 132 -13.01 4.89 11.17
C GLU A 132 -12.71 6.26 11.80
N LYS A 133 -11.54 6.39 12.43
CA LYS A 133 -11.06 7.65 13.00
C LYS A 133 -10.85 8.75 11.95
N ASN A 134 -10.60 8.37 10.70
CA ASN A 134 -10.26 9.27 9.60
C ASN A 134 -11.41 9.48 8.60
N LEU A 135 -12.65 9.07 8.93
CA LEU A 135 -13.82 9.20 8.04
C LEU A 135 -14.24 10.65 7.77
N ASN A 136 -13.72 11.61 8.52
CA ASN A 136 -13.87 13.03 8.22
C ASN A 136 -13.13 13.44 6.93
N ILE A 137 -12.20 12.62 6.43
CA ILE A 137 -11.51 12.82 5.16
C ILE A 137 -12.28 12.07 4.05
N ALA A 138 -12.79 12.82 3.06
CA ALA A 138 -13.77 12.30 2.10
C ALA A 138 -13.29 11.08 1.31
N ASN A 139 -12.05 11.10 0.80
CA ASN A 139 -11.49 9.95 0.09
C ASN A 139 -11.05 8.79 1.01
N VAL A 140 -10.78 9.04 2.30
CA VAL A 140 -10.57 7.94 3.25
C VAL A 140 -11.88 7.20 3.49
N ALA A 141 -12.98 7.92 3.70
CA ALA A 141 -14.30 7.32 3.81
C ALA A 141 -14.69 6.53 2.55
N ARG A 142 -14.45 7.09 1.36
CA ARG A 142 -14.72 6.41 0.08
C ARG A 142 -13.87 5.15 -0.10
N PHE A 143 -12.60 5.19 0.26
CA PHE A 143 -11.76 3.99 0.20
C PHE A 143 -12.20 2.95 1.23
N TYR A 144 -12.59 3.37 2.44
CA TYR A 144 -13.12 2.47 3.46
C TYR A 144 -14.35 1.69 2.99
N GLU A 145 -15.26 2.31 2.22
CA GLU A 145 -16.36 1.60 1.55
C GLU A 145 -15.85 0.43 0.67
N GLN A 146 -14.75 0.64 -0.07
CA GLN A 146 -14.15 -0.40 -0.92
C GLN A 146 -13.48 -1.50 -0.09
N VAL A 147 -12.84 -1.14 1.03
CA VAL A 147 -12.27 -2.11 1.97
C VAL A 147 -13.37 -2.98 2.59
N GLN A 148 -14.50 -2.39 2.96
CA GLN A 148 -15.66 -3.14 3.46
C GLN A 148 -16.24 -4.07 2.39
N ALA A 149 -16.37 -3.59 1.15
CA ALA A 149 -16.76 -4.44 0.03
C ALA A 149 -15.76 -5.60 -0.17
N PHE A 150 -14.45 -5.35 -0.03
CA PHE A 150 -13.45 -6.42 -0.11
C PHE A 150 -13.61 -7.46 1.00
N LYS A 151 -13.86 -7.01 2.24
CA LYS A 151 -14.18 -7.92 3.36
C LYS A 151 -15.41 -8.77 3.03
N GLU A 152 -16.45 -8.17 2.44
CA GLU A 152 -17.64 -8.89 1.99
C GLU A 152 -17.29 -9.98 0.97
N LEU A 153 -16.54 -9.67 -0.09
CA LEU A 153 -16.06 -10.65 -1.08
C LEU A 153 -15.40 -11.86 -0.41
N LEU A 154 -14.50 -11.62 0.54
CA LEU A 154 -13.77 -12.67 1.24
C LEU A 154 -14.67 -13.56 2.11
N THR A 155 -15.89 -13.11 2.42
CA THR A 155 -16.85 -13.88 3.23
C THR A 155 -17.99 -14.49 2.42
N THR A 156 -18.32 -13.93 1.25
CA THR A 156 -19.50 -14.34 0.45
C THR A 156 -19.13 -15.02 -0.86
N ALA A 157 -18.02 -14.65 -1.49
CA ALA A 157 -17.58 -15.16 -2.79
C ALA A 157 -16.05 -15.31 -2.84
N ALA A 158 -15.48 -15.85 -1.75
CA ALA A 158 -14.05 -16.05 -1.60
C ALA A 158 -13.47 -16.93 -2.73
N PRO A 159 -12.17 -16.77 -3.08
CA PRO A 159 -11.54 -17.61 -4.07
C PRO A 159 -11.61 -19.10 -3.69
N ASP A 160 -12.08 -19.95 -4.59
CA ASP A 160 -12.11 -21.41 -4.37
C ASP A 160 -10.71 -22.05 -4.51
N ALA A 161 -10.61 -23.37 -4.33
CA ALA A 161 -9.32 -24.08 -4.37
C ALA A 161 -8.62 -24.01 -5.74
N GLU A 162 -9.38 -24.00 -6.84
CA GLU A 162 -8.82 -23.89 -8.19
C GLU A 162 -8.32 -22.46 -8.43
N GLN A 163 -9.12 -21.47 -8.05
CA GLN A 163 -8.76 -20.06 -8.11
C GLN A 163 -7.54 -19.74 -7.23
N GLN A 164 -7.40 -20.37 -6.06
CA GLN A 164 -6.22 -20.23 -5.20
C GLN A 164 -4.94 -20.81 -5.82
N ALA A 165 -5.07 -21.77 -6.73
CA ALA A 165 -3.95 -22.31 -7.51
C ALA A 165 -3.64 -21.46 -8.76
N ASP A 166 -4.59 -20.64 -9.22
CA ASP A 166 -4.43 -19.67 -10.31
C ASP A 166 -3.68 -18.42 -9.81
N LEU A 167 -2.37 -18.39 -10.07
CA LEU A 167 -1.50 -17.28 -9.69
C LEU A 167 -1.97 -15.93 -10.22
N ASP A 168 -2.54 -15.88 -11.43
CA ASP A 168 -2.98 -14.65 -12.06
C ASP A 168 -4.24 -14.08 -11.40
N PHE A 169 -5.15 -14.96 -10.94
CA PHE A 169 -6.33 -14.58 -10.18
C PHE A 169 -5.95 -14.10 -8.77
N VAL A 170 -5.16 -14.90 -8.08
CA VAL A 170 -4.67 -14.64 -6.72
C VAL A 170 -3.89 -13.33 -6.64
N LEU A 171 -3.15 -12.98 -7.70
CA LEU A 171 -2.43 -11.71 -7.75
C LEU A 171 -3.34 -10.49 -7.57
N VAL A 172 -4.51 -10.51 -8.21
CA VAL A 172 -5.46 -9.39 -8.15
C VAL A 172 -6.02 -9.24 -6.73
N ILE A 173 -6.39 -10.35 -6.10
CA ILE A 173 -6.82 -10.38 -4.69
C ILE A 173 -5.70 -9.85 -3.78
N GLY A 174 -4.45 -10.27 -4.03
CA GLY A 174 -3.30 -9.81 -3.27
C GLY A 174 -3.03 -8.32 -3.43
N HIS A 175 -3.25 -7.75 -4.61
CA HIS A 175 -3.15 -6.30 -4.81
C HIS A 175 -4.25 -5.52 -4.07
N LEU A 176 -5.49 -5.99 -4.11
CA LEU A 176 -6.60 -5.41 -3.34
C LEU A 176 -6.28 -5.42 -1.84
N PHE A 177 -5.85 -6.57 -1.32
CA PHE A 177 -5.43 -6.71 0.08
C PHE A 177 -4.25 -5.79 0.42
N THR A 178 -3.25 -5.69 -0.45
CA THR A 178 -2.08 -4.83 -0.24
C THR A 178 -2.48 -3.36 -0.09
N LEU A 179 -3.49 -2.88 -0.83
CA LEU A 179 -3.99 -1.51 -0.68
C LEU A 179 -4.60 -1.26 0.70
N VAL A 180 -5.26 -2.25 1.30
CA VAL A 180 -5.79 -2.13 2.68
C VAL A 180 -4.67 -1.95 3.69
N VAL A 181 -3.61 -2.76 3.60
CA VAL A 181 -2.44 -2.67 4.48
C VAL A 181 -1.71 -1.34 4.26
N TYR A 182 -1.56 -0.95 3.00
CA TYR A 182 -0.88 0.29 2.61
C TYR A 182 -1.61 1.53 3.13
N GLY A 183 -2.93 1.58 2.99
CA GLY A 183 -3.76 2.66 3.51
C GLY A 183 -3.72 2.77 5.03
N GLN A 184 -3.74 1.64 5.76
CA GLN A 184 -3.67 1.65 7.22
C GLN A 184 -2.40 2.35 7.70
N LEU A 185 -1.23 1.91 7.22
CA LEU A 185 0.06 2.45 7.69
C LEU A 185 0.30 3.89 7.24
N ILE A 186 -0.31 4.32 6.12
CA ILE A 186 -0.33 5.73 5.72
C ILE A 186 -1.11 6.57 6.72
N LEU A 187 -2.29 6.12 7.15
CA LEU A 187 -3.12 6.84 8.12
C LEU A 187 -2.46 6.89 9.51
N GLU A 188 -1.88 5.78 9.96
CA GLU A 188 -1.09 5.76 11.20
C GLU A 188 0.06 6.76 11.15
N GLN A 189 0.83 6.77 10.05
CA GLN A 189 1.94 7.73 9.93
C GLN A 189 1.44 9.17 9.85
N ALA A 190 0.37 9.42 9.10
CA ALA A 190 -0.20 10.74 8.93
C ALA A 190 -0.60 11.34 10.28
N GLU A 191 -1.19 10.53 11.16
CA GLU A 191 -1.51 10.95 12.53
C GLU A 191 -0.23 11.28 13.32
N LEU A 192 0.76 10.39 13.34
CA LEU A 192 2.00 10.57 14.11
C LEU A 192 2.80 11.81 13.68
N THR A 193 2.75 12.16 12.38
CA THR A 193 3.49 13.32 11.86
C THR A 193 2.66 14.59 11.76
N GLY A 194 1.36 14.55 12.09
CA GLY A 194 0.46 15.68 11.89
C GLY A 194 0.34 16.08 10.41
N LEU A 195 0.31 15.10 9.51
CA LEU A 195 0.20 15.36 8.07
C LEU A 195 -1.16 15.99 7.75
N GLU A 196 -1.15 17.02 6.92
CA GLU A 196 -2.37 17.74 6.57
C GLU A 196 -3.39 16.84 5.86
N ALA A 197 -4.67 17.00 6.25
CA ALA A 197 -5.78 16.20 5.74
C ALA A 197 -5.94 16.29 4.22
N ASP A 198 -5.66 17.45 3.60
CA ASP A 198 -5.74 17.63 2.15
C ASP A 198 -4.78 16.72 1.39
N LEU A 199 -3.57 16.50 1.92
CA LEU A 199 -2.58 15.62 1.30
C LEU A 199 -2.95 14.15 1.50
N VAL A 200 -3.41 13.78 2.71
CA VAL A 200 -3.95 12.43 2.96
C VAL A 200 -5.08 12.12 1.99
N ASP A 201 -6.04 13.03 1.85
CA ASP A 201 -7.17 12.90 0.94
C ASP A 201 -6.70 12.70 -0.52
N GLN A 202 -5.72 13.47 -0.98
CA GLN A 202 -5.16 13.34 -2.33
C GLN A 202 -4.41 12.01 -2.56
N ILE A 203 -3.79 11.44 -1.52
CA ILE A 203 -3.21 10.09 -1.59
C ILE A 203 -4.31 9.04 -1.73
N PHE A 204 -5.40 9.17 -0.98
CA PHE A 204 -6.52 8.24 -1.04
C PHE A 204 -7.34 8.33 -2.34
N ASP A 205 -7.35 9.48 -3.01
CA ASP A 205 -7.84 9.59 -4.39
C ASP A 205 -7.14 8.59 -5.32
N VAL A 206 -5.81 8.49 -5.25
CA VAL A 206 -5.02 7.52 -6.04
C VAL A 206 -5.37 6.09 -5.63
N GLN A 207 -5.48 5.82 -4.33
CA GLN A 207 -5.80 4.47 -3.85
C GLN A 207 -7.17 3.97 -4.31
N ILE A 208 -8.19 4.83 -4.36
CA ILE A 208 -9.54 4.48 -4.86
C ILE A 208 -9.49 4.08 -6.33
N ARG A 209 -8.69 4.78 -7.14
CA ARG A 209 -8.50 4.47 -8.56
C ARG A 209 -7.74 3.17 -8.75
N ASP A 210 -6.65 2.97 -8.00
CA ASP A 210 -5.89 1.71 -7.99
C ASP A 210 -6.80 0.53 -7.60
N PHE A 211 -7.59 0.67 -6.53
CA PHE A 211 -8.53 -0.37 -6.10
C PHE A 211 -9.54 -0.70 -7.19
N SER A 212 -10.14 0.34 -7.79
CA SER A 212 -11.12 0.16 -8.87
C SER A 212 -10.52 -0.51 -10.11
N ALA A 213 -9.27 -0.21 -10.44
CA ALA A 213 -8.56 -0.88 -11.53
C ALA A 213 -8.38 -2.38 -11.25
N TYR A 214 -8.04 -2.77 -10.02
CA TYR A 214 -7.95 -4.18 -9.63
C TYR A 214 -9.31 -4.87 -9.57
N ALA A 215 -10.37 -4.16 -9.15
CA ALA A 215 -11.73 -4.70 -9.21
C ALA A 215 -12.13 -5.02 -10.67
N VAL A 216 -11.92 -4.08 -11.61
CA VAL A 216 -12.15 -4.32 -13.04
C VAL A 216 -11.28 -5.46 -13.58
N ALA A 217 -10.02 -5.55 -13.15
CA ALA A 217 -9.15 -6.66 -13.53
C ALA A 217 -9.68 -8.01 -13.03
N LEU A 218 -10.25 -8.07 -11.82
CA LEU A 218 -10.87 -9.27 -11.26
C LEU A 218 -12.07 -9.71 -12.09
N HIS A 219 -12.96 -8.76 -12.44
CA HIS A 219 -14.10 -9.02 -13.33
C HIS A 219 -13.67 -9.66 -14.66
N GLY A 220 -12.55 -9.22 -15.22
CA GLY A 220 -12.03 -9.72 -16.49
C GLY A 220 -11.29 -11.06 -16.44
N LYS A 221 -11.10 -11.67 -15.25
CA LYS A 221 -10.36 -12.95 -15.16
C LYS A 221 -11.18 -14.09 -15.76
N PRO A 222 -10.58 -14.97 -16.60
CA PRO A 222 -11.28 -16.14 -17.15
C PRO A 222 -11.86 -17.06 -16.07
N SER A 223 -11.21 -17.15 -14.91
CA SER A 223 -11.61 -17.94 -13.76
C SER A 223 -12.62 -17.25 -12.84
N SER A 224 -12.99 -15.98 -13.08
CA SER A 224 -13.94 -15.25 -12.23
C SER A 224 -15.36 -15.82 -12.32
N THR A 225 -16.02 -15.96 -11.17
CA THR A 225 -17.42 -16.42 -11.12
C THR A 225 -18.38 -15.25 -11.33
N PRO A 226 -19.66 -15.51 -11.70
CA PRO A 226 -20.66 -14.45 -11.81
C PRO A 226 -20.81 -13.60 -10.54
N ALA A 227 -20.74 -14.22 -9.35
CA ALA A 227 -20.80 -13.51 -8.08
C ALA A 227 -19.60 -12.57 -7.86
N GLN A 228 -18.39 -13.02 -8.24
CA GLN A 228 -17.18 -12.20 -8.15
C GLN A 228 -17.18 -11.07 -9.18
N GLN A 229 -17.76 -11.28 -10.36
CA GLN A 229 -17.95 -10.25 -11.39
C GLN A 229 -18.94 -9.17 -10.93
N GLU A 230 -20.08 -9.59 -10.37
CA GLU A 230 -21.06 -8.67 -9.79
C GLU A 230 -20.44 -7.85 -8.65
N TRP A 231 -19.72 -8.52 -7.74
CA TRP A 231 -18.95 -7.84 -6.71
C TRP A 231 -17.94 -6.84 -7.28
N ALA A 232 -17.19 -7.24 -8.32
CA ALA A 232 -16.15 -6.40 -8.88
C ALA A 232 -16.72 -5.09 -9.43
N LEU A 233 -17.85 -5.14 -10.14
CA LEU A 233 -18.54 -3.93 -10.62
C LEU A 233 -19.11 -3.12 -9.46
N SER A 234 -19.67 -3.78 -8.43
CA SER A 234 -20.24 -3.10 -7.26
C SER A 234 -19.18 -2.47 -6.36
N ALA A 235 -17.89 -2.85 -6.47
CA ALA A 235 -16.77 -2.31 -5.72
C ALA A 235 -16.05 -1.13 -6.42
N VAL A 236 -16.33 -0.88 -7.70
CA VAL A 236 -15.75 0.26 -8.43
C VAL A 236 -16.28 1.58 -7.85
N ARG A 237 -15.37 2.51 -7.58
CA ARG A 237 -15.70 3.84 -7.05
C ARG A 237 -14.92 4.93 -7.78
N LYS A 238 -15.52 6.11 -7.89
CA LYS A 238 -14.78 7.34 -8.21
C LYS A 238 -14.30 8.01 -6.92
N PRO A 239 -13.13 8.65 -6.92
CA PRO A 239 -12.76 9.57 -5.86
C PRO A 239 -13.77 10.71 -5.70
N VAL A 240 -13.82 11.30 -4.52
CA VAL A 240 -14.59 12.50 -4.21
C VAL A 240 -13.81 13.70 -4.75
N ALA A 241 -14.36 14.32 -5.79
CA ALA A 241 -13.74 15.48 -6.43
C ALA A 241 -13.84 16.71 -5.52
N ASP A 242 -12.70 17.38 -5.32
CA ASP A 242 -12.61 18.69 -4.70
C ASP A 242 -11.49 19.47 -5.42
N PRO A 243 -11.84 20.31 -6.41
CA PRO A 243 -10.86 21.12 -7.13
C PRO A 243 -10.10 22.09 -6.22
N ALA A 244 -10.75 22.62 -5.17
CA ALA A 244 -10.11 23.56 -4.26
C ALA A 244 -9.05 22.86 -3.40
N ARG A 245 -9.31 21.62 -2.95
CA ARG A 245 -8.30 20.77 -2.30
C ARG A 245 -7.12 20.52 -3.22
N PHE A 246 -7.38 20.12 -4.47
CA PHE A 246 -6.31 19.91 -5.45
C PHE A 246 -5.45 21.16 -5.61
N ASP A 247 -6.06 22.33 -5.74
CA ASP A 247 -5.34 23.60 -5.85
C ASP A 247 -4.49 23.91 -4.61
N ARG A 248 -4.99 23.65 -3.40
CA ARG A 248 -4.23 23.83 -2.15
C ARG A 248 -2.99 22.93 -2.13
N VAL A 249 -3.14 21.65 -2.44
CA VAL A 249 -2.02 20.70 -2.54
C VAL A 249 -1.04 21.13 -3.63
N TRP A 250 -1.54 21.57 -4.78
CA TRP A 250 -0.71 22.07 -5.87
C TRP A 250 0.10 23.31 -5.48
N GLN A 251 -0.48 24.26 -4.74
CA GLN A 251 0.28 25.42 -4.25
C GLN A 251 1.42 25.00 -3.31
N GLN A 252 1.22 23.97 -2.47
CA GLN A 252 2.30 23.43 -1.65
C GLN A 252 3.44 22.87 -2.50
N VAL A 253 3.11 22.05 -3.52
CA VAL A 253 4.12 21.52 -4.45
C VAL A 253 4.85 22.65 -5.17
N ARG A 254 4.12 23.63 -5.69
CA ARG A 254 4.70 24.79 -6.40
C ARG A 254 5.60 25.63 -5.50
N SER A 255 5.34 25.67 -4.19
CA SER A 255 6.18 26.40 -3.24
C SER A 255 7.60 25.83 -3.09
N TYR A 256 7.81 24.56 -3.50
CA TYR A 256 9.14 23.94 -3.51
C TYR A 256 9.96 24.28 -4.76
N ASP A 257 9.40 24.99 -5.75
CA ASP A 257 10.17 25.44 -6.90
C ASP A 257 11.31 26.38 -6.45
N GLY A 258 12.54 26.03 -6.81
CA GLY A 258 13.75 26.73 -6.36
C GLY A 258 14.11 26.55 -4.88
N ALA A 259 13.38 25.74 -4.11
CA ALA A 259 13.65 25.55 -2.67
C ALA A 259 14.91 24.71 -2.39
N TYR A 260 15.28 23.80 -3.30
CA TYR A 260 16.50 23.00 -3.17
C TYR A 260 17.72 23.81 -3.61
N ALA A 261 18.64 24.07 -2.67
CA ALA A 261 19.99 24.53 -2.96
C ALA A 261 20.99 23.44 -2.55
N MET A 262 21.76 22.93 -3.52
CA MET A 262 22.88 22.04 -3.22
C MET A 262 23.88 22.80 -2.34
N ARG A 263 24.26 22.24 -1.19
CA ARG A 263 25.34 22.84 -0.39
C ARG A 263 26.63 22.80 -1.23
N PRO A 264 27.31 23.95 -1.41
CA PRO A 264 28.53 24.02 -2.21
C PRO A 264 29.68 23.22 -1.62
#